data_AF-A0A658NLU1-F1
#
_entry.id   AF-A0A658NLU1-F1
#
_cell.length_a   1.000
_cell.length_b   1.000
_cell.length_c   1.000
_cell.angle_alpha   90.00
_cell.angle_beta   90.00
_cell.angle_gamma   90.00
#
_symmetry.space_group_name_H-M   'P 1'
#
loop_
_entity.id
_entity.type
_entity.pdbx_description
1 polymer ?
#
loop_
_entity_poly.entity_id
_entity_poly.type
_entity_poly.pdbx_seq_one_letter_code
_entity_poly.pdbx_strand_id
1 'polypeptide(L)' 'MTECAPMITFPRPEAIKLGSCGQALTGCEVRVDESGEILARGPNVMLGYLDDPEATAAAIAADGWLHTGDVGELADAGP' A
#
# COMPACT_ATOMS: atom_id res chain seq x y z
N MET A 1 -8.26 1.19 -1.75
CA MET A 1 -8.60 2.32 -0.86
C MET A 1 -8.62 3.62 -1.65
N THR A 2 -9.41 4.60 -1.20
CA THR A 2 -9.53 5.93 -1.84
C THR A 2 -8.29 6.80 -1.68
N GLU A 3 -7.54 6.54 -0.61
CA GLU A 3 -6.35 7.25 -0.14
C GLU A 3 -5.10 6.97 -0.99
N CYS A 4 -5.18 6.06 -1.96
CA CYS A 4 -4.06 5.65 -2.85
C CYS A 4 -4.46 5.57 -4.33
N ALA A 5 -5.37 6.44 -4.77
CA ALA A 5 -5.92 6.56 -6.13
C ALA A 5 -5.28 5.70 -7.25
N PRO A 6 -6.03 4.79 -7.92
CA PRO A 6 -7.04 3.87 -7.40
C PRO A 6 -6.45 2.53 -6.91
N MET A 7 -5.18 2.26 -7.20
CA MET A 7 -4.53 0.96 -6.98
C MET A 7 -3.09 1.16 -6.51
N ILE A 8 -2.64 0.27 -5.62
CA ILE A 8 -1.25 0.18 -5.15
C ILE A 8 -0.56 -1.01 -5.81
N THR A 9 -1.30 -2.12 -5.95
CA THR A 9 -0.83 -3.37 -6.55
C THR A 9 -1.76 -3.80 -7.68
N PHE A 10 -1.21 -4.55 -8.65
CA PHE A 10 -1.99 -5.15 -9.73
C PHE A 10 -1.35 -6.47 -10.20
N PRO A 11 -2.14 -7.52 -10.53
CA PRO A 11 -1.60 -8.75 -11.09
C PRO A 11 -1.10 -8.50 -12.51
N ARG A 12 0.21 -8.72 -12.75
CA ARG A 12 0.74 -8.70 -14.11
C ARG A 12 0.23 -9.93 -14.86
N PRO A 13 -0.14 -9.83 -16.15
CA PRO A 13 -0.65 -10.96 -16.92
C PRO A 13 0.26 -12.20 -16.88
N GLU A 14 1.58 -11.98 -16.79
CA GLU A 14 2.61 -13.02 -16.77
C GLU A 14 2.87 -13.62 -15.38
N ALA A 15 2.31 -13.02 -14.31
CA ALA A 15 2.61 -13.36 -12.91
C ALA A 15 1.34 -13.45 -12.04
N ILE A 16 0.25 -13.96 -12.61
CA ILE A 16 -1.01 -14.16 -11.88
C ILE A 16 -0.82 -15.29 -10.86
N LYS A 17 -1.02 -14.97 -9.57
CA LYS A 17 -1.01 -15.94 -8.47
C LYS A 17 -2.36 -15.91 -7.77
N LEU A 18 -3.03 -17.07 -7.67
CA LEU A 18 -4.31 -17.18 -6.99
C LEU A 18 -4.17 -16.75 -5.52
N GLY A 19 -5.07 -15.87 -5.07
CA GLY A 19 -5.03 -15.30 -3.71
C GLY A 19 -4.11 -14.10 -3.54
N SER A 20 -3.38 -13.69 -4.59
CA SER A 20 -2.54 -12.48 -4.57
C SER A 20 -3.27 -11.28 -5.17
N CYS A 21 -3.07 -10.10 -4.58
CA CYS A 21 -3.46 -8.81 -5.15
C CYS A 21 -2.48 -8.31 -6.24
N GLY A 22 -1.43 -9.08 -6.53
CA GLY A 22 -0.41 -8.77 -7.53
C GLY A 22 0.78 -7.99 -6.97
N GLN A 23 1.52 -7.33 -7.86
CA GLN A 23 2.76 -6.65 -7.55
C GLN A 23 2.54 -5.14 -7.45
N ALA A 24 3.38 -4.45 -6.67
CA ALA A 24 3.35 -2.99 -6.59
C ALA A 24 3.46 -2.35 -7.99
N LEU A 25 2.66 -1.32 -8.23
CA LEU A 25 2.73 -0.52 -9.44
C LEU A 25 4.07 0.24 -9.50
N THR A 26 4.46 0.65 -10.71
CA THR A 26 5.71 1.41 -10.87
C THR A 26 5.65 2.72 -10.07
N GLY A 27 6.67 2.97 -9.25
CA GLY A 27 6.72 4.13 -8.36
C GLY A 27 5.93 3.96 -7.06
N CYS A 28 5.23 2.85 -6.87
CA CYS A 28 4.63 2.46 -5.59
C CYS A 28 5.55 1.45 -4.88
N GLU A 29 5.64 1.59 -3.57
CA GLU A 29 6.35 0.70 -2.67
C GLU A 29 5.34 0.11 -1.69
N VAL A 30 5.51 -1.16 -1.37
CA VAL A 30 4.70 -1.89 -0.40
C VAL A 30 5.62 -2.63 0.55
N ARG A 31 5.33 -2.56 1.85
CA ARG A 31 5.96 -3.41 2.86
C ARG A 31 4.92 -3.93 3.82
N VAL A 32 5.31 -4.93 4.62
CA VAL A 32 4.51 -5.43 5.73
C VAL A 32 5.31 -5.18 7.00
N ASP A 33 4.68 -4.62 8.01
CA ASP A 33 5.33 -4.36 9.30
C ASP A 33 5.30 -5.59 10.23
N GLU A 34 5.82 -5.45 11.45
CA GLU A 34 5.89 -6.56 12.42
C GLU A 34 4.51 -7.05 12.88
N SER A 35 3.47 -6.24 12.73
CA SER A 35 2.08 -6.60 13.06
C SER A 35 1.37 -7.33 11.92
N GLY A 36 1.98 -7.35 10.73
CA GLY A 36 1.36 -7.84 9.51
C GLY A 36 0.60 -6.76 8.74
N GLU A 37 0.63 -5.50 9.18
CA GLU A 37 -0.04 -4.41 8.47
C GLU A 37 0.70 -4.11 7.16
N ILE A 38 -0.06 -4.00 6.07
CA ILE A 38 0.42 -3.54 4.78
C ILE A 38 0.62 -2.03 4.84
N LEU A 39 1.81 -1.56 4.50
CA LEU A 39 2.14 -0.15 4.38
C LEU A 39 2.42 0.17 2.92
N ALA A 40 1.91 1.32 2.46
CA ALA A 40 2.06 1.76 1.08
C ALA A 40 2.74 3.13 1.01
N ARG A 41 3.63 3.32 0.02
CA ARG A 41 4.24 4.62 -0.26
C ARG A 41 4.30 4.83 -1.77
N GLY A 42 4.03 6.04 -2.23
CA GLY A 42 4.11 6.34 -3.65
C GLY A 42 3.50 7.70 -3.98
N PRO A 43 3.65 8.16 -5.23
CA PRO A 43 3.11 9.44 -5.68
C PRO A 43 1.57 9.46 -5.74
N ASN A 44 0.93 8.31 -5.59
CA ASN A 44 -0.52 8.12 -5.57
C ASN A 44 -1.14 8.18 -4.16
N VAL A 45 -0.32 8.19 -3.10
CA VAL A 45 -0.81 8.39 -1.72
C VAL A 45 -1.37 9.80 -1.60
N MET A 46 -2.53 9.93 -0.96
CA MET A 46 -3.19 11.21 -0.73
C MET A 46 -2.28 12.18 0.02
N LEU A 47 -2.57 13.48 -0.10
CA LEU A 47 -1.89 14.50 0.71
C LEU A 47 -2.36 14.50 2.18
N GLY A 48 -3.51 13.91 2.45
CA GLY A 48 -4.15 13.86 3.76
C GLY A 48 -5.66 13.97 3.66
N TYR A 49 -6.32 13.83 4.80
CA TYR A 49 -7.74 14.09 4.95
C TYR A 49 -8.01 15.60 5.01
N LEU A 50 -9.08 16.03 4.37
CA LEU A 50 -9.47 17.44 4.34
C LEU A 50 -9.83 17.94 5.74
N ASP A 51 -9.18 19.03 6.16
CA ASP A 51 -9.38 19.69 7.46
C ASP A 51 -9.13 18.80 8.70
N ASP A 52 -8.46 17.66 8.52
CA ASP A 52 -8.17 16.72 9.61
C ASP A 52 -6.67 16.33 9.62
N PRO A 53 -5.81 17.21 10.18
CA PRO A 53 -4.38 16.94 10.26
C PRO A 53 -4.04 15.82 11.25
N GLU A 54 -4.88 15.57 12.26
CA GLU A 54 -4.66 14.49 13.24
C GLU A 54 -4.91 13.13 12.59
N ALA A 55 -6.02 12.96 11.88
CA ALA A 55 -6.28 11.74 11.12
C ALA A 55 -5.24 11.54 10.00
N THR A 56 -4.78 12.63 9.38
CA THR A 56 -3.72 12.56 8.38
C THR A 56 -2.41 12.05 8.97
N ALA A 57 -2.00 12.56 10.13
CA ALA A 57 -0.78 12.13 10.80
C ALA A 57 -0.87 10.71 11.37
N ALA A 58 -2.08 10.26 11.72
CA ALA A 58 -2.33 8.88 12.11
C ALA A 58 -2.27 7.91 10.92
N ALA A 59 -2.74 8.33 9.74
CA ALA A 59 -2.73 7.50 8.54
C ALA A 59 -1.38 7.52 7.83
N ILE A 60 -0.68 8.65 7.77
CA ILE A 60 0.58 8.82 7.02
C ILE A 60 1.72 9.09 8.01
N ALA A 61 2.64 8.13 8.12
CA ALA A 61 3.84 8.25 8.91
C ALA A 61 4.78 9.35 8.38
N ALA A 62 5.64 9.87 9.25
CA ALA A 62 6.54 10.98 8.93
C ALA A 62 7.53 10.71 7.77
N ASP A 63 7.80 9.44 7.46
CA ASP A 63 8.64 8.97 6.35
C ASP A 63 7.84 8.65 5.07
N GLY A 64 6.55 9.00 5.05
CA GLY A 64 5.67 8.95 3.89
C GLY A 64 4.95 7.63 3.68
N TRP A 65 5.00 6.69 4.62
CA TRP A 65 4.22 5.45 4.54
C TRP A 65 2.79 5.67 5.02
N LEU A 66 1.83 5.25 4.19
CA LEU A 66 0.42 5.14 4.54
C LEU A 66 0.16 3.81 5.24
N HIS A 67 -0.44 3.89 6.43
CA HIS A 67 -1.10 2.80 7.14
C HIS A 67 -2.40 2.44 6.42
N THR A 68 -2.46 1.24 5.83
CA THR A 68 -3.64 0.81 5.07
C THR A 68 -4.75 0.28 5.96
N GLY A 69 -4.42 -0.16 7.18
CA GLY A 69 -5.31 -0.90 8.06
C GLY A 69 -5.56 -2.35 7.65
N ASP A 70 -4.97 -2.81 6.54
CA ASP A 70 -5.13 -4.18 6.02
C ASP A 70 -3.96 -5.07 6.48
N VAL A 71 -4.26 -6.29 6.91
CA VAL A 71 -3.24 -7.30 7.24
C VAL A 71 -2.95 -8.16 6.02
N GLY A 72 -1.67 -8.40 5.74
CA GLY A 72 -1.26 -9.27 4.64
C GLY A 72 0.20 -9.70 4.72
N GLU A 73 0.62 -10.46 3.71
CA GLU A 73 1.97 -11.01 3.62
C GLU A 73 2.57 -10.73 2.24
N LEU A 74 3.88 -10.51 2.21
CA LEU A 74 4.64 -10.50 0.96
C LEU A 74 4.96 -11.95 0.60
N ALA A 75 4.33 -12.43 -0.46
CA ALA A 75 4.72 -13.72 -1.03
C ALA A 75 6.08 -13.58 -1.71
N ASP A 76 6.91 -14.60 -1.59
CA ASP A 76 8.10 -14.73 -2.43
C ASP A 76 7.69 -14.62 -3.90
N ALA A 77 8.49 -13.88 -4.67
CA ALA A 77 8.50 -13.95 -6.11
C ALA A 77 9.02 -15.36 -6.48
N GLY A 78 8.14 -16.35 -6.38
CA GLY A 78 8.37 -17.66 -6.96
C GLY A 78 8.71 -17.51 -8.45
N PRO A 79 9.35 -18.53 -9.05
CA PRO A 79 9.71 -18.51 -10.46
C PRO A 79 8.51 -18.28 -11.39
#